data_AF-A0A920AV52-F1
#
_entry.id   AF-A0A920AV52-F1
#
_cell.length_a   1.000
_cell.length_b   1.000
_cell.length_c   1.000
_cell.angle_alpha   90.00
_cell.angle_beta   90.00
_cell.angle_gamma   90.00
#
_symmetry.space_group_name_H-M   'P 1'
#
loop_
_entity.id
_entity.type
_entity.pdbx_description
1 polymer ?
#
loop_
_entity_poly.entity_id
_entity_poly.type
_entity_poly.pdbx_seq_one_letter_code
_entity_poly.pdbx_strand_id
1 'polypeptide(L)'
;MLKVLAICPYNRNDQSFLSINKKGEEFGIVSMNNYDNKFIHTFKAHNGKINTTILNKYKLDQIINIDSVKEIPLFKVEQSRNQFFIPMLIVIIIVIINLFYKIIKKDVKSVSKSLFNFDNDELFFLDTKINIDNNAIEILKMLQENEQITSNDIVAKLVDNGLSYDYASKVKNKIIESLNEKFEFITGSNEPFINISKSSQDKRIQILSLIKT
;
A
#
# COMPACT_ATOMS: atom_id res chain seq x y z
N MET A 1 -44.67 34.88 25.55
CA MET A 1 -43.89 33.63 25.50
C MET A 1 -44.70 32.62 24.68
N LEU A 2 -44.35 32.44 23.41
CA LEU A 2 -45.07 31.62 22.44
C LEU A 2 -44.69 30.15 22.66
N LYS A 3 -45.63 29.28 23.07
CA LYS A 3 -45.41 27.83 23.09
C LYS A 3 -46.02 27.25 21.83
N VAL A 4 -45.17 26.86 20.89
CA VAL A 4 -45.55 26.07 19.71
C VAL A 4 -45.39 24.60 20.09
N LEU A 5 -46.49 23.87 20.15
CA LEU A 5 -46.47 22.43 20.40
C LEU A 5 -46.17 21.71 19.08
N ALA A 6 -44.93 21.26 18.88
CA ALA A 6 -44.58 20.37 17.79
C ALA A 6 -45.06 18.95 18.13
N ILE A 7 -45.95 18.39 17.33
CA ILE A 7 -46.43 17.01 17.48
C ILE A 7 -45.58 16.12 16.56
N CYS A 8 -44.69 15.32 17.15
CA CYS A 8 -44.02 14.23 16.44
C CYS A 8 -45.04 13.14 16.08
N PRO A 9 -44.94 12.47 14.91
CA PRO A 9 -45.85 11.39 14.57
C PRO A 9 -45.47 10.15 15.38
N TYR A 10 -46.15 9.95 16.51
CA TYR A 10 -46.12 8.69 17.24
C TYR A 10 -47.31 7.84 16.80
N ASN A 11 -46.99 6.70 16.20
CA ASN A 11 -47.91 5.74 15.62
C ASN A 11 -48.83 5.13 16.69
N ARG A 12 -50.06 5.65 16.82
CA ARG A 12 -51.21 4.96 17.43
C ARG A 12 -52.49 5.46 16.74
N ASN A 13 -53.24 4.50 16.19
CA ASN A 13 -54.37 4.70 15.29
C ASN A 13 -55.61 5.44 15.82
N ASP A 14 -55.65 5.93 17.06
CA ASP A 14 -56.90 6.50 17.59
C ASP A 14 -56.65 7.72 18.46
N GLN A 15 -56.46 8.89 17.85
CA GLN A 15 -56.71 10.18 18.50
C GLN A 15 -57.31 11.18 17.50
N SER A 16 -58.60 11.04 17.23
CA SER A 16 -59.40 12.13 16.67
C SER A 16 -59.84 13.05 17.83
N PHE A 17 -59.48 14.33 17.75
CA PHE A 17 -60.03 15.32 18.67
C PHE A 17 -61.44 15.68 18.21
N LEU A 18 -62.46 15.17 18.90
CA LEU A 18 -63.84 15.60 18.69
C LEU A 18 -64.06 16.97 19.37
N SER A 19 -64.27 18.02 18.57
CA SER A 19 -64.76 19.31 19.08
C SER A 19 -66.26 19.40 18.85
N ILE A 20 -67.05 19.43 19.91
CA ILE A 20 -68.51 19.56 19.85
C ILE A 20 -68.88 20.99 20.27
N ASN A 21 -69.63 21.73 19.44
CA ASN A 21 -70.25 23.00 19.85
C ASN A 21 -71.56 22.70 20.60
N LYS A 22 -72.00 23.59 21.49
CA LYS A 22 -73.23 23.51 22.33
C LYS A 22 -74.56 23.24 21.60
N LYS A 23 -74.57 23.07 20.27
CA LYS A 23 -75.75 22.66 19.48
C LYS A 23 -75.70 21.21 18.97
N GLY A 24 -74.69 20.42 19.33
CA GLY A 24 -74.70 18.97 19.09
C GLY A 24 -74.49 18.52 17.64
N GLU A 25 -73.95 19.40 16.78
CA GLU A 25 -73.55 18.99 15.43
C GLU A 25 -72.12 18.43 15.45
N GLU A 26 -71.97 17.19 15.00
CA GLU A 26 -70.67 16.54 14.83
C GLU A 26 -69.90 17.19 13.68
N PHE A 27 -68.69 17.68 13.96
CA PHE A 27 -67.74 17.97 12.89
C PHE A 27 -67.18 16.63 12.42
N GLY A 28 -67.69 16.17 11.27
CA GLY A 28 -67.27 14.94 10.63
C GLY A 28 -65.75 14.82 10.49
N ILE A 29 -65.27 13.58 10.50
CA ILE A 29 -63.88 13.17 10.37
C ILE A 29 -63.24 13.95 9.21
N VAL A 30 -62.32 14.86 9.55
CA VAL A 30 -61.57 15.64 8.55
C VAL A 30 -60.53 14.71 7.93
N SER A 31 -60.90 14.07 6.81
CA SER A 31 -59.94 13.34 6.00
C SER A 31 -58.90 14.33 5.43
N MET A 32 -57.63 13.95 5.53
CA MET A 32 -56.48 14.82 5.29
C MET A 32 -56.18 15.04 3.79
N ASN A 33 -57.19 15.13 2.93
CA ASN A 33 -56.97 15.07 1.48
C ASN A 33 -57.29 16.34 0.68
N ASN A 34 -57.92 17.38 1.25
CA ASN A 34 -58.16 18.65 0.57
C ASN A 34 -57.85 19.85 1.47
N TYR A 35 -56.98 20.76 1.01
CA TYR A 35 -56.48 21.92 1.80
C TYR A 35 -57.24 23.23 1.51
N ASP A 36 -58.06 23.31 0.47
CA ASP A 36 -58.60 24.57 -0.07
C ASP A 36 -59.58 25.34 0.84
N ASN A 37 -60.11 24.68 1.88
CA ASN A 37 -61.11 25.29 2.78
C ASN A 37 -60.80 25.12 4.27
N LYS A 38 -59.51 25.07 4.63
CA LYS A 38 -59.10 24.98 6.05
C LYS A 38 -58.92 26.37 6.67
N PHE A 39 -59.45 26.55 7.88
CA PHE A 39 -59.28 27.77 8.67
C PHE A 39 -58.42 27.47 9.91
N ILE A 40 -57.52 28.38 10.26
CA ILE A 40 -56.80 28.35 11.54
C ILE A 40 -57.54 29.26 12.51
N HIS A 41 -57.86 28.70 13.67
CA HIS A 41 -58.46 29.41 14.79
C HIS A 41 -57.42 29.60 15.89
N THR A 42 -57.26 30.84 16.35
CA THR A 42 -56.51 31.11 17.58
C THR A 42 -57.48 31.29 18.74
N PHE A 43 -57.17 30.66 19.87
CA PHE A 43 -57.98 30.73 21.08
C PHE A 43 -57.23 31.54 22.14
N LYS A 44 -57.94 32.39 22.88
CA LYS A 44 -57.36 33.04 24.05
C LYS A 44 -57.27 32.03 25.19
N ALA A 45 -56.09 31.91 25.80
CA ALA A 45 -55.94 31.10 27.01
C ALA A 45 -56.87 31.63 28.11
N HIS A 46 -57.67 30.73 28.70
CA HIS A 46 -58.58 31.02 29.81
C HIS A 46 -58.34 29.97 30.90
N ASN A 47 -58.34 30.41 32.16
CA ASN A 47 -57.97 29.57 33.31
C ASN A 47 -59.14 28.77 33.92
N GLY A 48 -60.35 28.84 33.35
CA GLY A 48 -61.51 28.05 33.80
C GLY A 48 -61.78 26.83 32.91
N LYS A 49 -62.56 25.86 33.42
CA LYS A 49 -62.75 24.56 32.78
C LYS A 49 -63.64 24.51 31.53
N ILE A 50 -64.43 25.54 31.20
CA ILE A 50 -65.62 25.31 30.35
C ILE A 50 -65.76 26.19 29.09
N ASN A 51 -65.12 27.36 28.96
CA ASN A 51 -65.32 28.18 27.75
C ASN A 51 -64.00 28.72 27.18
N THR A 52 -63.63 28.31 25.96
CA THR A 52 -62.62 28.97 25.13
C THR A 52 -63.33 29.82 24.08
N THR A 53 -62.96 31.11 23.97
CA THR A 53 -63.45 31.98 22.91
C THR A 53 -62.46 31.97 21.74
N ILE A 54 -62.97 31.75 20.53
CA ILE A 54 -62.18 31.92 19.30
C ILE A 54 -61.88 33.42 19.19
N LEU A 55 -60.60 33.76 19.18
CA LEU A 55 -60.14 35.14 19.10
C LEU A 55 -60.13 35.59 17.64
N ASN A 56 -59.41 34.86 16.79
CA ASN A 56 -59.28 35.17 15.36
C ASN A 56 -59.49 33.93 14.50
N LYS A 57 -60.03 34.13 13.30
CA LYS A 57 -60.20 33.13 12.25
C LYS A 57 -59.43 33.59 11.03
N TYR A 58 -58.47 32.79 10.57
CA TYR A 58 -57.70 33.06 9.37
C TYR A 58 -57.89 31.92 8.38
N LYS A 59 -58.02 32.25 7.08
CA LYS A 59 -58.06 31.25 6.03
C LYS A 59 -56.61 30.80 5.74
N LEU A 60 -56.39 29.49 5.59
CA LEU A 60 -55.04 28.92 5.54
C LEU A 60 -54.23 29.43 4.34
N ASP A 61 -54.91 29.67 3.21
CA ASP A 61 -54.39 30.26 1.97
C ASP A 61 -53.81 31.68 2.17
N GLN A 62 -54.29 32.43 3.17
CA GLN A 62 -53.78 33.76 3.50
C GLN A 62 -52.51 33.72 4.35
N ILE A 63 -52.26 32.61 5.06
CA ILE A 63 -51.09 32.45 5.94
C ILE A 63 -49.96 31.72 5.22
N ILE A 64 -50.31 30.71 4.41
CA ILE A 64 -49.38 29.85 3.70
C ILE A 64 -49.69 29.96 2.22
N ASN A 65 -48.79 30.56 1.45
CA ASN A 65 -48.90 30.62 0.00
C ASN A 65 -48.48 29.26 -0.59
N ILE A 66 -49.44 28.35 -0.76
CA ILE A 66 -49.23 26.99 -1.29
C ILE A 66 -48.93 27.02 -2.81
N ASP A 67 -49.32 28.09 -3.50
CA ASP A 67 -49.06 28.31 -4.94
C ASP A 67 -47.66 28.83 -5.25
N SER A 68 -46.81 28.99 -4.23
CA SER A 68 -45.38 29.18 -4.45
C SER A 68 -44.80 27.85 -4.93
N VAL A 69 -44.84 27.64 -6.25
CA VAL A 69 -44.09 26.60 -6.98
C VAL A 69 -42.61 26.94 -6.91
N LYS A 70 -42.06 26.89 -5.71
CA LYS A 70 -40.65 26.63 -5.49
C LYS A 70 -40.64 25.36 -4.66
N GLU A 71 -40.47 24.24 -5.36
CA GLU A 71 -39.90 23.06 -4.74
C GLU A 71 -38.58 23.51 -4.07
N ILE A 72 -38.63 23.67 -2.76
CA ILE A 72 -37.45 23.74 -1.91
C ILE A 72 -37.17 22.28 -1.57
N PRO A 73 -36.41 21.53 -2.38
CA PRO A 73 -35.99 20.22 -1.96
C PRO A 73 -35.19 20.40 -0.67
N LEU A 74 -35.55 19.63 0.34
CA LEU A 74 -34.85 19.61 1.62
C LEU A 74 -33.34 19.29 1.48
N PHE A 75 -32.91 18.84 0.30
CA PHE A 75 -31.52 18.61 -0.06
C PHE A 75 -31.20 19.14 -1.47
N LYS A 76 -31.30 20.46 -1.71
CA LYS A 76 -30.57 21.12 -2.82
C LYS A 76 -29.16 21.49 -2.36
N VAL A 77 -28.33 20.47 -2.18
CA VAL A 77 -26.90 20.65 -2.32
C VAL A 77 -26.54 19.83 -3.53
N GLU A 78 -26.38 20.48 -4.69
CA GLU A 78 -25.58 19.90 -5.76
C GLU A 78 -24.18 19.71 -5.17
N GLN A 79 -23.94 18.52 -4.63
CA GLN A 79 -22.63 18.18 -4.09
C GLN A 79 -21.68 18.25 -5.28
N SER A 80 -20.78 19.23 -5.23
CA SER A 80 -19.80 19.42 -6.30
C SER A 80 -19.09 18.08 -6.54
N ARG A 81 -18.86 17.71 -7.80
CA ARG A 81 -18.16 16.46 -8.16
C ARG A 81 -16.84 16.29 -7.40
N ASN A 82 -16.22 17.40 -7.03
CA ASN A 82 -14.97 17.49 -6.26
C ASN A 82 -15.11 16.97 -4.82
N GLN A 83 -16.29 17.08 -4.20
CA GLN A 83 -16.55 16.61 -2.84
C GLN A 83 -16.38 15.08 -2.72
N PHE A 84 -16.66 14.33 -3.79
CA PHE A 84 -16.45 12.88 -3.84
C PHE A 84 -15.13 12.48 -4.50
N PHE A 85 -14.69 13.25 -5.50
CA PHE A 85 -13.49 12.93 -6.26
C PHE A 85 -12.20 13.09 -5.44
N ILE A 86 -12.11 14.14 -4.60
CA ILE A 86 -10.90 14.41 -3.82
C ILE A 86 -10.61 13.27 -2.82
N PRO A 87 -11.56 12.81 -1.98
CA PRO A 87 -11.33 11.67 -1.10
C PRO A 87 -11.00 10.38 -1.85
N MET A 88 -11.68 10.12 -2.97
CA MET A 88 -11.43 8.93 -3.80
C MET A 88 -10.02 8.92 -4.38
N LEU A 89 -9.55 10.08 -4.86
CA LEU A 89 -8.20 10.24 -5.42
C LEU A 89 -7.12 10.04 -4.36
N ILE A 90 -7.33 10.52 -3.13
CA ILE A 90 -6.42 10.29 -2.00
C ILE A 90 -6.27 8.79 -1.71
N VAL A 91 -7.38 8.04 -1.68
CA VAL A 91 -7.34 6.59 -1.45
C VAL A 91 -6.56 5.87 -2.55
N ILE A 92 -6.76 6.25 -3.81
CA ILE A 92 -6.04 5.68 -4.96
C ILE A 92 -4.54 5.95 -4.84
N ILE A 93 -4.13 7.17 -4.47
CA ILE A 93 -2.72 7.52 -4.26
C ILE A 93 -2.09 6.65 -3.19
N ILE A 94 -2.76 6.43 -2.05
CA ILE A 94 -2.25 5.59 -0.96
C ILE A 94 -2.03 4.15 -1.45
N VAL A 95 -2.97 3.59 -2.22
CA VAL A 95 -2.83 2.25 -2.81
C VAL A 95 -1.63 2.18 -3.76
N ILE A 96 -1.47 3.18 -4.64
CA ILE A 96 -0.35 3.27 -5.56
C ILE A 96 0.97 3.34 -4.80
N ILE A 97 1.10 4.22 -3.81
CA ILE A 97 2.31 4.34 -2.98
C ILE A 97 2.62 3.01 -2.28
N ASN A 98 1.62 2.31 -1.74
CA ASN A 98 1.83 1.04 -1.06
C ASN A 98 2.27 -0.08 -2.02
N LEU A 99 1.76 -0.09 -3.26
CA LEU A 99 2.22 -0.99 -4.32
C LEU A 99 3.67 -0.69 -4.69
N PHE A 100 4.03 0.59 -4.88
CA PHE A 100 5.41 0.99 -5.16
C PHE A 100 6.36 0.67 -4.00
N TYR A 101 5.94 0.89 -2.75
CA TYR A 101 6.72 0.52 -1.58
C TYR A 101 6.98 -0.99 -1.52
N LYS A 102 5.97 -1.82 -1.84
CA LYS A 102 6.12 -3.27 -1.92
C LYS A 102 7.07 -3.70 -3.04
N ILE A 103 7.01 -3.04 -4.20
CA ILE A 103 7.90 -3.30 -5.34
C ILE A 103 9.35 -2.96 -4.96
N ILE A 104 9.62 -1.74 -4.48
CA ILE A 104 10.97 -1.30 -4.10
C ILE A 104 11.54 -2.17 -2.96
N LYS A 105 10.73 -2.50 -1.94
CA LYS A 105 11.15 -3.36 -0.83
C LYS A 105 11.41 -4.81 -1.26
N LYS A 106 10.76 -5.28 -2.33
CA LYS A 106 11.00 -6.63 -2.87
C LYS A 106 12.39 -6.71 -3.50
N ASP A 107 12.82 -5.67 -4.20
CA ASP A 107 14.13 -5.64 -4.88
C ASP A 107 15.30 -5.47 -3.89
N VAL A 108 15.11 -4.71 -2.79
CA VAL A 108 16.15 -4.54 -1.75
C VAL A 108 16.45 -5.85 -0.99
N LYS A 109 15.52 -6.82 -1.00
CA LYS A 109 15.72 -8.13 -0.34
C LYS A 109 16.36 -9.19 -1.24
N SER A 110 16.61 -8.89 -2.50
CA SER A 110 17.17 -9.84 -3.47
C SER A 110 18.28 -9.24 -4.31
N VAL A 111 19.11 -8.36 -3.73
CA VAL A 111 20.51 -8.35 -4.16
C VAL A 111 21.04 -9.68 -3.66
N SER A 112 21.06 -10.70 -4.52
CA SER A 112 21.84 -11.92 -4.27
C SER A 112 23.24 -11.42 -3.92
N LYS A 113 23.56 -11.45 -2.63
CA LYS A 113 24.84 -10.96 -2.14
C LYS A 113 25.88 -11.82 -2.85
N SER A 114 26.60 -11.23 -3.82
CA SER A 114 27.59 -11.98 -4.59
C SER A 114 28.55 -12.58 -3.57
N LEU A 115 28.77 -13.89 -3.66
CA LEU A 115 29.57 -14.62 -2.66
C LEU A 115 31.01 -14.09 -2.63
N PHE A 116 31.46 -13.51 -3.73
CA PHE A 116 32.73 -12.80 -3.83
C PHE A 116 32.60 -11.53 -4.68
N ASN A 117 33.59 -10.64 -4.52
CA ASN A 117 33.87 -9.53 -5.40
C ASN A 117 35.39 -9.39 -5.52
N PHE A 118 35.90 -9.18 -6.73
CA PHE A 118 37.33 -8.94 -6.98
C PHE A 118 37.45 -7.70 -7.86
N ASP A 119 37.90 -6.60 -7.25
CA ASP A 119 38.04 -5.30 -7.90
C ASP A 119 39.25 -4.55 -7.34
N ASN A 120 39.96 -3.80 -8.19
CA ASN A 120 41.16 -3.04 -7.84
C ASN A 120 42.20 -3.85 -7.04
N ASP A 121 42.44 -5.11 -7.41
CA ASP A 121 43.36 -6.04 -6.74
C ASP A 121 42.96 -6.41 -5.29
N GLU A 122 41.72 -6.12 -4.90
CA GLU A 122 41.15 -6.47 -3.61
C GLU A 122 40.09 -7.56 -3.76
N LEU A 123 40.30 -8.67 -3.03
CA LEU A 123 39.34 -9.77 -2.98
C LEU A 123 38.47 -9.64 -1.72
N PHE A 124 37.16 -9.66 -1.93
CA PHE A 124 36.16 -9.71 -0.88
C PHE A 124 35.37 -11.02 -1.00
N PHE A 125 35.21 -11.71 0.12
CA PHE A 125 34.23 -12.78 0.24
C PHE A 125 33.09 -12.27 1.11
N LEU A 126 31.89 -12.19 0.55
CA LEU A 126 30.78 -11.41 1.10
C LEU A 126 31.22 -9.96 1.37
N ASP A 127 31.39 -9.58 2.64
CA ASP A 127 31.87 -8.25 3.05
C ASP A 127 33.28 -8.30 3.68
N THR A 128 33.91 -9.47 3.71
CA THR A 128 35.20 -9.67 4.36
C THR A 128 36.33 -9.52 3.36
N LYS A 129 37.21 -8.54 3.60
CA LYS A 129 38.44 -8.35 2.82
C LYS A 129 39.42 -9.49 3.07
N ILE A 130 39.93 -10.09 2.00
CA ILE A 130 40.90 -11.17 2.04
C ILE A 130 42.28 -10.61 1.72
N ASN A 131 43.25 -10.88 2.61
CA ASN A 131 44.65 -10.61 2.30
C ASN A 131 45.17 -11.67 1.32
N ILE A 132 45.63 -11.21 0.16
CA ILE A 132 46.13 -12.04 -0.95
C ILE A 132 47.50 -11.52 -1.40
N ASP A 133 48.39 -12.45 -1.74
CA ASP A 133 49.73 -12.14 -2.22
C ASP A 133 49.71 -11.77 -3.72
N ASN A 134 50.76 -11.13 -4.22
CA ASN A 134 50.86 -10.74 -5.64
C ASN A 134 50.67 -11.92 -6.62
N ASN A 135 51.22 -13.09 -6.30
CA ASN A 135 51.01 -14.28 -7.13
C ASN A 135 49.54 -14.72 -7.18
N ALA A 136 48.80 -14.54 -6.09
CA ALA A 136 47.38 -14.85 -6.03
C ALA A 136 46.55 -13.82 -6.82
N ILE A 137 46.90 -12.54 -6.73
CA ILE A 137 46.31 -11.47 -7.56
C ILE A 137 46.47 -11.81 -9.04
N GLU A 138 47.66 -12.23 -9.45
CA GLU A 138 47.94 -12.58 -10.85
C GLU A 138 47.06 -13.74 -11.33
N ILE A 139 46.93 -14.80 -10.53
CA ILE A 139 46.07 -15.96 -10.84
C ILE A 139 44.60 -15.52 -10.96
N LEU A 140 44.14 -14.68 -10.03
CA LEU A 140 42.77 -14.18 -10.01
C LEU A 140 42.47 -13.30 -11.24
N LYS A 141 43.40 -12.43 -11.64
CA LYS A 141 43.28 -11.64 -12.88
C LYS A 141 43.13 -12.54 -14.10
N MET A 142 43.98 -13.56 -14.24
CA MET A 142 43.90 -14.49 -15.37
C MET A 142 42.56 -15.24 -15.40
N LEU A 143 42.04 -15.62 -14.24
CA LEU A 143 40.75 -16.30 -14.08
C LEU A 143 39.53 -15.37 -14.25
N GLN A 144 39.70 -14.06 -14.07
CA GLN A 144 38.66 -13.06 -14.28
C GLN A 144 38.59 -12.66 -15.76
N GLU A 145 39.74 -12.53 -16.42
CA GLU A 145 39.84 -12.20 -17.85
C GLU A 145 39.40 -13.38 -18.74
N ASN A 146 39.68 -14.61 -18.31
CA ASN A 146 39.34 -15.82 -19.05
C ASN A 146 38.36 -16.67 -18.25
N GLU A 147 37.20 -17.03 -18.83
CA GLU A 147 36.22 -17.91 -18.15
C GLU A 147 36.83 -19.25 -17.70
N GLN A 148 37.80 -19.75 -18.45
CA GLN A 148 38.50 -21.00 -18.20
C GLN A 148 39.96 -20.85 -18.60
N ILE A 149 40.86 -21.31 -17.76
CA ILE A 149 42.30 -21.29 -18.00
C ILE A 149 42.92 -22.65 -17.72
N THR A 150 43.96 -23.04 -18.44
CA THR A 150 44.64 -24.30 -18.13
C THR A 150 45.60 -24.13 -16.96
N SER A 151 45.79 -25.22 -16.20
CA SER A 151 46.77 -25.26 -15.12
C SER A 151 48.18 -24.88 -15.59
N ASN A 152 48.54 -25.22 -16.83
CA ASN A 152 49.88 -24.96 -17.35
C ASN A 152 50.08 -23.48 -17.68
N ASP A 153 49.04 -22.79 -18.15
CA ASP A 153 49.12 -21.36 -18.46
C ASP A 153 49.36 -20.54 -17.19
N ILE A 154 48.70 -20.92 -16.08
CA ILE A 154 48.96 -20.29 -14.78
C ILE A 154 50.41 -20.53 -14.34
N VAL A 155 50.91 -21.77 -14.47
CA VAL A 155 52.30 -22.08 -14.10
C VAL A 155 53.28 -21.31 -14.98
N ALA A 156 53.04 -21.22 -16.29
CA ALA A 156 53.86 -20.46 -17.22
C ALA A 156 53.93 -18.98 -16.81
N LYS A 157 52.79 -18.37 -16.48
CA LYS A 157 52.75 -16.97 -16.01
C LYS A 157 53.54 -16.76 -14.72
N LEU A 158 53.43 -17.69 -13.78
CA LEU A 158 54.20 -17.66 -12.53
C LEU A 158 55.70 -17.82 -12.77
N VAL A 159 56.09 -18.63 -13.77
CA VAL A 159 57.49 -18.79 -14.19
C VAL A 159 58.01 -17.52 -14.85
N ASP A 160 57.22 -16.87 -15.70
CA ASP A 160 57.56 -15.58 -16.31
C ASP A 160 57.81 -14.50 -15.24
N ASN A 161 57.12 -14.60 -14.10
CA ASN A 161 57.32 -13.74 -12.93
C ASN A 161 58.54 -14.12 -12.06
N GLY A 162 59.39 -15.06 -12.53
CA GLY A 162 60.68 -15.38 -11.93
C GLY A 162 60.72 -16.64 -11.06
N LEU A 163 59.64 -17.42 -11.01
CA LEU A 163 59.59 -18.68 -10.26
C LEU A 163 60.14 -19.85 -11.09
N SER A 164 60.74 -20.85 -10.46
CA SER A 164 61.04 -22.11 -11.15
C SER A 164 59.76 -22.90 -11.39
N TYR A 165 59.72 -23.72 -12.44
CA TYR A 165 58.50 -24.46 -12.82
C TYR A 165 57.92 -25.33 -11.69
N ASP A 166 58.77 -26.10 -10.99
CA ASP A 166 58.33 -26.95 -9.87
C ASP A 166 57.79 -26.11 -8.70
N TYR A 167 58.44 -24.98 -8.40
CA TYR A 167 58.00 -24.10 -7.33
C TYR A 167 56.70 -23.37 -7.70
N ALA A 168 56.57 -22.87 -8.93
CA ALA A 168 55.36 -22.26 -9.46
C ALA A 168 54.15 -23.21 -9.37
N SER A 169 54.34 -24.49 -9.70
CA SER A 169 53.29 -25.51 -9.58
C SER A 169 52.82 -25.70 -8.13
N LYS A 170 53.76 -25.75 -7.17
CA LYS A 170 53.45 -25.84 -5.73
C LYS A 170 52.76 -24.58 -5.21
N VAL A 171 53.26 -23.41 -5.58
CA VAL A 171 52.69 -22.11 -5.19
C VAL A 171 51.26 -21.98 -5.69
N LYS A 172 51.01 -22.29 -6.97
CA LYS A 172 49.66 -22.33 -7.55
C LYS A 172 48.71 -23.20 -6.73
N ASN A 173 49.09 -24.44 -6.45
CA ASN A 173 48.25 -25.36 -5.69
C ASN A 173 47.94 -24.82 -4.28
N LYS A 174 48.95 -24.31 -3.58
CA LYS A 174 48.80 -23.74 -2.24
C LYS A 174 47.89 -22.50 -2.22
N ILE A 175 48.01 -21.63 -3.22
CA ILE A 175 47.14 -20.46 -3.36
C ILE A 175 45.69 -20.88 -3.56
N ILE A 176 45.45 -21.83 -4.47
CA ILE A 176 44.09 -22.32 -4.75
C ILE A 176 43.47 -22.96 -3.52
N GLU A 177 44.22 -23.84 -2.84
CA GLU A 177 43.78 -24.48 -1.60
C GLU A 177 43.43 -23.45 -0.53
N SER A 178 44.33 -22.49 -0.28
CA SER A 178 44.09 -21.44 0.72
C SER A 178 42.91 -20.53 0.39
N LEU A 179 42.69 -20.18 -0.89
CA LEU A 179 41.55 -19.36 -1.29
C LEU A 179 40.24 -20.13 -1.15
N ASN A 180 40.22 -21.42 -1.50
CA ASN A 180 39.05 -22.27 -1.36
C ASN A 180 38.68 -22.48 0.13
N GLU A 181 39.65 -22.75 1.00
CA GLU A 181 39.42 -22.88 2.44
C GLU A 181 38.85 -21.58 3.04
N LYS A 182 39.44 -20.43 2.70
CA LYS A 182 38.94 -19.12 3.17
C LYS A 182 37.53 -18.84 2.66
N PHE A 183 37.22 -19.22 1.43
CA PHE A 183 35.90 -19.05 0.84
C PHE A 183 34.86 -19.93 1.54
N GLU A 184 35.14 -21.22 1.72
CA GLU A 184 34.28 -22.15 2.46
C GLU A 184 34.04 -21.65 3.89
N PHE A 185 35.10 -21.21 4.57
CA PHE A 185 35.02 -20.70 5.94
C PHE A 185 34.14 -19.45 6.06
N ILE A 186 34.22 -18.51 5.12
CA ILE A 186 33.50 -17.23 5.19
C ILE A 186 32.07 -17.34 4.66
N THR A 187 31.87 -18.10 3.59
CA THR A 187 30.57 -18.19 2.90
C THR A 187 29.72 -19.37 3.38
N GLY A 188 30.33 -20.39 3.97
CA GLY A 188 29.68 -21.67 4.27
C GLY A 188 29.29 -22.47 3.02
N SER A 189 29.85 -22.11 1.85
CA SER A 189 29.62 -22.81 0.59
C SER A 189 30.42 -24.11 0.53
N ASN A 190 29.76 -25.20 0.18
CA ASN A 190 30.42 -26.48 -0.11
C ASN A 190 31.07 -26.50 -1.51
N GLU A 191 30.73 -25.54 -2.37
CA GLU A 191 31.34 -25.40 -3.68
C GLU A 191 32.65 -24.60 -3.58
N PRO A 192 33.75 -25.07 -4.20
CA PRO A 192 35.04 -24.39 -4.17
C PRO A 192 34.98 -23.09 -4.96
N PHE A 193 35.70 -22.08 -4.47
CA PHE A 193 35.81 -20.78 -5.13
C PHE A 193 36.49 -20.86 -6.50
N ILE A 194 37.61 -21.59 -6.58
CA ILE A 194 38.28 -21.96 -7.82
C ILE A 194 38.02 -23.44 -8.06
N ASN A 195 37.24 -23.73 -9.10
CA ASN A 195 36.93 -25.08 -9.52
C ASN A 195 38.04 -25.64 -10.41
N ILE A 196 38.38 -26.91 -10.22
CA ILE A 196 39.37 -27.64 -11.01
C ILE A 196 38.66 -28.79 -11.72
N SER A 197 38.59 -28.70 -13.04
CA SER A 197 38.00 -29.73 -13.89
C SER A 197 39.03 -30.30 -14.85
N LYS A 198 38.74 -31.45 -15.47
CA LYS A 198 39.56 -32.02 -16.54
C LYS A 198 39.01 -31.58 -17.89
N SER A 199 39.89 -31.27 -18.84
CA SER A 199 39.48 -30.97 -20.20
C SER A 199 38.72 -32.15 -20.83
N SER A 200 37.68 -31.82 -21.59
CA SER A 200 36.89 -32.79 -22.35
C SER A 200 37.68 -33.40 -23.51
N GLN A 201 38.65 -32.65 -24.06
CA GLN A 201 39.49 -33.07 -25.18
C GLN A 201 40.68 -33.94 -24.72
N ASP A 202 41.34 -33.55 -23.63
CA ASP A 202 42.44 -34.33 -23.03
C ASP A 202 42.32 -34.35 -21.50
N LYS A 203 42.01 -35.52 -20.94
CA LYS A 203 41.81 -35.72 -19.49
C LYS A 203 43.07 -35.44 -18.66
N ARG A 204 44.24 -35.30 -19.29
CA ARG A 204 45.50 -34.92 -18.61
C ARG A 204 45.57 -33.42 -18.35
N ILE A 205 44.85 -32.62 -19.12
CA ILE A 205 44.82 -31.16 -18.97
C ILE A 205 43.81 -30.81 -17.88
N GLN A 206 44.26 -30.04 -16.89
CA GLN A 206 43.41 -29.46 -15.86
C GLN A 206 43.00 -28.05 -16.27
N ILE A 207 41.70 -27.76 -16.16
CA ILE A 207 41.09 -26.47 -16.44
C ILE A 207 40.60 -25.89 -15.10
N LEU A 208 40.92 -24.62 -14.87
CA LEU A 208 40.51 -23.88 -13.69
C LEU A 208 39.52 -22.79 -14.09
N SER A 209 38.53 -22.55 -13.23
CA SER A 209 37.52 -21.51 -13.41
C SER A 209 37.02 -21.00 -12.06
N LEU A 210 36.58 -19.75 -11.99
CA LEU A 210 35.90 -19.22 -10.81
C LEU A 210 34.48 -19.77 -10.69
N ILE A 211 33.97 -19.84 -9.47
CA ILE A 211 32.58 -20.16 -9.20
C ILE A 211 31.66 -19.17 -9.92
N LYS A 212 30.73 -19.69 -10.73
CA LYS A 212 29.72 -18.86 -11.40
C LYS A 212 28.61 -18.58 -10.37
N THR A 213 28.49 -17.32 -9.93
CA THR A 213 27.45 -16.87 -8.99
C THR A 213 26.19 -16.45 -9.73
#